data_AF-A0A4Z0P1J8-F1
#
_entry.id   AF-A0A4Z0P1J8-F1
#
_cell.length_a   1.000
_cell.length_b   1.000
_cell.length_c   1.000
_cell.angle_alpha   90.00
_cell.angle_beta   90.00
_cell.angle_gamma   90.00
#
_symmetry.space_group_name_H-M   'P 1'
#
loop_
_entity.id
_entity.type
_entity.pdbx_description
1 polymer ?
#
loop_
_entity_poly.entity_id
_entity_poly.type
_entity_poly.pdbx_seq_one_letter_code
_entity_poly.pdbx_strand_id
1 'polypeptide(L)'
;MSLRILMCRWLVVVTFLLLGIPGVSFYLPAAFSQTAHQIETQTIQQGLAHRQPGEADTTFLKRVLPVSFPALGDDLVAYAWRPSVFGKQLFFSVPGGADNEYGCDLFVLDPFKANTYAVQIIPLMSSMPDRNYLTSLFFADVDQNGQKELLALLECSYINTHIEVDGQRLYGRESHYRTVVFNYVGQNSSGYPQYKEDLTPRPYLDELATAAEVRENLPRRTAPQRKPAAKARK
;
A
#
# COMPACT_ATOMS: atom_id res chain seq x y z
N MET A 1 -38.73 -24.33 52.79
CA MET A 1 -38.51 -23.71 51.47
C MET A 1 -37.31 -22.78 51.56
N SER A 2 -36.38 -22.96 50.62
CA SER A 2 -35.33 -22.05 50.13
C SER A 2 -34.38 -21.35 51.12
N LEU A 3 -33.33 -22.06 51.54
CA LEU A 3 -32.08 -21.44 52.00
C LEU A 3 -30.85 -22.29 51.63
N ARG A 4 -30.76 -22.77 50.37
CA ARG A 4 -29.64 -23.62 49.90
C ARG A 4 -29.08 -23.30 48.51
N ILE A 5 -29.45 -22.18 47.88
CA ILE A 5 -29.06 -21.93 46.47
C ILE A 5 -28.08 -20.74 46.30
N LEU A 6 -27.78 -19.96 47.35
CA LEU A 6 -27.02 -18.71 47.18
C LEU A 6 -25.51 -18.77 47.50
N MET A 7 -24.94 -19.92 47.93
CA MET A 7 -23.52 -20.01 48.32
C MET A 7 -22.61 -20.76 47.34
N CYS A 8 -23.13 -21.27 46.22
CA CYS A 8 -22.32 -22.07 45.27
C CYS A 8 -21.82 -21.28 44.05
N ARG A 9 -22.29 -20.04 43.84
CA ARG A 9 -21.94 -19.24 42.64
C ARG A 9 -20.82 -18.22 42.86
N TRP A 10 -20.51 -17.86 44.10
CA TRP A 10 -19.46 -16.89 44.41
C TRP A 10 -18.08 -17.52 44.68
N LEU A 11 -18.02 -18.82 44.98
CA LEU A 11 -16.75 -19.49 45.25
C LEU A 11 -15.98 -19.85 43.96
N VAL A 12 -16.64 -19.94 42.80
CA VAL A 12 -16.02 -20.31 41.52
C VAL A 12 -15.37 -19.10 40.82
N VAL A 13 -15.82 -17.88 41.12
CA VAL A 13 -15.28 -16.66 40.49
C VAL A 13 -13.98 -16.18 41.17
N VAL A 14 -13.77 -16.52 42.46
CA VAL A 14 -12.58 -16.08 43.20
C VAL A 14 -11.39 -17.04 43.03
N THR A 15 -11.59 -18.29 42.59
CA THR A 15 -10.48 -19.22 42.33
C THR A 15 -9.82 -19.03 40.96
N PHE A 16 -10.52 -18.44 39.98
CA PHE A 16 -9.92 -18.15 38.67
C PHE A 16 -9.05 -16.88 38.64
N LEU A 17 -9.14 -16.03 39.67
CA LEU A 17 -8.38 -14.77 39.77
C LEU A 17 -7.08 -14.90 40.59
N LEU A 18 -6.81 -16.08 41.17
CA LEU A 18 -5.61 -16.38 41.97
C LEU A 18 -4.68 -17.42 41.33
N LEU A 19 -5.08 -18.04 40.22
CA LEU A 19 -4.16 -18.73 39.33
C LEU A 19 -3.59 -17.69 38.38
N GLY A 20 -2.44 -17.13 38.77
CA GLY A 20 -1.61 -16.33 37.88
C GLY A 20 -1.31 -17.14 36.62
N ILE A 21 -2.15 -16.97 35.61
CA ILE A 21 -1.78 -17.22 34.22
C ILE A 21 -0.91 -16.01 33.91
N PRO A 22 0.44 -16.10 33.94
CA PRO A 22 1.23 -15.05 33.36
C PRO A 22 0.69 -14.87 31.96
N GLY A 23 0.26 -13.64 31.66
CA GLY A 23 -0.22 -13.27 30.35
C GLY A 23 0.71 -13.90 29.34
N VAL A 24 0.14 -14.76 28.50
CA VAL A 24 0.86 -15.36 27.39
C VAL A 24 1.10 -14.18 26.44
N SER A 25 2.10 -13.39 26.76
CA SER A 25 2.75 -12.52 25.81
C SER A 25 3.25 -13.50 24.76
N PHE A 26 2.54 -13.56 23.64
CA PHE A 26 2.98 -14.24 22.43
C PHE A 26 4.23 -13.51 21.91
N TYR A 27 5.33 -13.64 22.66
CA TYR A 27 6.66 -13.37 22.15
C TYR A 27 6.96 -14.52 21.20
N LEU A 28 6.71 -14.29 19.92
CA LEU A 28 7.34 -15.10 18.88
C LEU A 28 8.85 -15.14 19.17
N PRO A 29 9.47 -16.33 19.28
CA PRO A 29 10.88 -16.42 19.61
C PRO A 29 11.71 -15.66 18.57
N ALA A 30 12.75 -14.94 19.00
CA ALA A 30 13.64 -14.17 18.13
C ALA A 30 14.22 -14.97 16.94
N ALA A 31 14.36 -16.29 17.09
CA ALA A 31 14.77 -17.21 16.02
C ALA A 31 13.78 -17.21 14.82
N PHE A 32 12.47 -17.14 15.07
CA PHE A 32 11.46 -17.05 14.00
C PHE A 32 11.55 -15.73 13.24
N SER A 33 11.81 -14.63 13.96
CA SER A 33 12.02 -13.31 13.35
C SER A 33 13.25 -13.30 12.45
N GLN A 34 14.36 -13.91 12.90
CA GLN A 34 15.60 -13.95 12.12
C GLN A 34 15.45 -14.79 10.84
N THR A 35 14.75 -15.93 10.90
CA THR A 35 14.44 -16.73 9.70
C THR A 35 13.50 -15.99 8.74
N ALA A 36 12.50 -15.26 9.25
CA ALA A 36 11.60 -14.46 8.43
C ALA A 36 12.35 -13.37 7.65
N HIS A 37 13.21 -12.60 8.32
CA HIS A 37 14.05 -11.60 7.67
C HIS A 37 14.98 -12.20 6.60
N GLN A 38 15.55 -13.38 6.86
CA GLN A 38 16.41 -14.06 5.89
C GLN A 38 15.64 -14.46 4.62
N ILE A 39 14.44 -15.04 4.77
CA ILE A 39 13.58 -15.45 3.66
C ILE A 39 13.20 -14.24 2.80
N GLU A 40 12.77 -13.15 3.44
CA GLU A 40 12.40 -11.93 2.74
C GLU A 40 13.60 -11.29 2.03
N THR A 41 14.73 -11.16 2.72
CA THR A 41 15.98 -10.62 2.15
C THR A 41 16.39 -11.41 0.91
N GLN A 42 16.34 -12.74 0.97
CA GLN A 42 16.65 -13.60 -0.16
C GLN A 42 15.68 -13.38 -1.32
N THR A 43 14.38 -13.33 -1.04
CA THR A 43 13.33 -13.09 -2.05
C THR A 43 13.54 -11.76 -2.78
N ILE A 44 13.82 -10.69 -2.02
CA ILE A 44 14.05 -9.34 -2.57
C ILE A 44 15.36 -9.30 -3.37
N GLN A 45 16.46 -9.85 -2.84
CA GLN A 45 17.76 -9.86 -3.52
C GLN A 45 17.73 -10.65 -4.83
N GLN A 46 16.99 -11.76 -4.87
CA GLN A 46 16.82 -12.55 -6.09
C GLN A 46 15.85 -11.90 -7.07
N GLY A 47 14.95 -11.03 -6.59
CA GLY A 47 13.86 -10.46 -7.38
C GLY A 47 12.85 -11.52 -7.84
N LEU A 48 12.74 -12.63 -7.11
CA LEU A 48 11.95 -13.80 -7.51
C LEU A 48 11.21 -14.42 -6.32
N ALA A 49 9.98 -14.86 -6.58
CA ALA A 49 9.18 -15.61 -5.61
C ALA A 49 8.50 -16.81 -6.27
N HIS A 50 8.58 -17.97 -5.63
CA HIS A 50 7.95 -19.20 -6.11
C HIS A 50 6.66 -19.50 -5.34
N ARG A 51 5.56 -19.63 -6.07
CA ARG A 51 4.23 -19.97 -5.54
C ARG A 51 4.03 -21.47 -5.57
N GLN A 52 3.47 -22.04 -4.51
CA GLN A 52 3.10 -23.45 -4.51
C GLN A 52 1.79 -23.66 -5.30
N PRO A 53 1.62 -24.79 -6.01
CA PRO A 53 0.37 -25.07 -6.71
C PRO A 53 -0.84 -25.00 -5.76
N GLY A 54 -1.87 -24.24 -6.14
CA GLY A 54 -3.09 -24.08 -5.35
C GLY A 54 -2.95 -23.19 -4.10
N GLU A 55 -1.77 -22.63 -3.83
CA GLU A 55 -1.55 -21.72 -2.70
C GLU A 55 -2.36 -20.43 -2.89
N ALA A 56 -3.08 -19.96 -1.86
CA ALA A 56 -3.80 -18.69 -1.90
C ALA A 56 -2.84 -17.49 -1.95
N ASP A 57 -3.28 -16.36 -2.54
CA ASP A 57 -2.42 -15.17 -2.73
C ASP A 57 -1.81 -14.67 -1.41
N THR A 58 -2.62 -14.58 -0.35
CA THR A 58 -2.16 -14.12 0.97
C THR A 58 -1.22 -15.11 1.65
N THR A 59 -1.46 -16.42 1.52
CA THR A 59 -0.57 -17.47 2.04
C THR A 59 0.79 -17.43 1.35
N PHE A 60 0.78 -17.28 0.02
CA PHE A 60 1.98 -17.11 -0.78
C PHE A 60 2.81 -15.92 -0.31
N LEU A 61 2.19 -14.74 -0.20
CA LEU A 61 2.89 -13.52 0.21
C LEU A 61 3.42 -13.60 1.65
N LYS A 62 2.64 -14.15 2.60
CA LYS A 62 3.10 -14.38 3.98
C LYS A 62 4.31 -15.30 4.06
N ARG A 63 4.47 -16.23 3.11
CA ARG A 63 5.59 -17.16 3.09
C ARG A 63 6.85 -16.54 2.47
N VAL A 64 6.71 -15.79 1.38
CA VAL A 64 7.88 -15.24 0.65
C VAL A 64 8.29 -13.85 1.13
N LEU A 65 7.36 -13.08 1.70
CA LEU A 65 7.56 -11.74 2.24
C LEU A 65 6.98 -11.66 3.67
N PRO A 66 7.47 -12.50 4.61
CA PRO A 66 6.89 -12.64 5.94
C PRO A 66 7.03 -11.41 6.85
N VAL A 67 7.90 -10.46 6.51
CA VAL A 67 8.14 -9.25 7.30
C VAL A 67 7.34 -8.08 6.74
N SER A 68 7.40 -7.89 5.42
CA SER A 68 6.74 -6.78 4.73
C SER A 68 5.24 -7.01 4.56
N PHE A 69 4.79 -8.24 4.22
CA PHE A 69 3.38 -8.44 3.90
C PHE A 69 2.51 -8.35 5.16
N PRO A 70 1.51 -7.45 5.20
CA PRO A 70 0.71 -7.20 6.40
C PRO A 70 -0.05 -8.45 6.84
N ALA A 71 -0.15 -8.65 8.16
CA ALA A 71 -0.79 -9.84 8.74
C ALA A 71 -2.26 -9.98 8.33
N LEU A 72 -2.97 -8.87 8.13
CA LEU A 72 -4.37 -8.83 7.73
C LEU A 72 -4.56 -8.96 6.21
N GLY A 73 -3.60 -8.47 5.41
CA GLY A 73 -3.64 -8.56 3.95
C GLY A 73 -4.65 -7.61 3.28
N ASP A 74 -5.19 -6.64 4.01
CA ASP A 74 -6.27 -5.76 3.56
C ASP A 74 -5.87 -4.86 2.37
N ASP A 75 -4.57 -4.57 2.23
CA ASP A 75 -4.02 -3.73 1.15
C ASP A 75 -3.62 -4.52 -0.11
N LEU A 76 -3.92 -5.81 -0.17
CA LEU A 76 -3.59 -6.65 -1.32
C LEU A 76 -4.55 -6.39 -2.49
N VAL A 77 -3.99 -5.88 -3.59
CA VAL A 77 -4.67 -5.79 -4.88
C VAL A 77 -4.20 -6.94 -5.78
N ALA A 78 -5.11 -7.86 -6.10
CA ALA A 78 -4.87 -8.93 -7.07
C ALA A 78 -5.57 -8.61 -8.40
N TYR A 79 -4.79 -8.34 -9.45
CA TYR A 79 -5.32 -7.85 -10.72
C TYR A 79 -4.74 -8.61 -11.91
N ALA A 80 -5.59 -8.90 -12.90
CA ALA A 80 -5.21 -9.60 -14.13
C ALA A 80 -5.12 -8.60 -15.29
N TRP A 81 -4.32 -7.55 -15.15
CA TRP A 81 -4.19 -6.52 -16.18
C TRP A 81 -3.56 -7.09 -17.43
N ARG A 82 -2.35 -7.63 -17.28
CA ARG A 82 -1.70 -8.34 -18.37
C ARG A 82 -2.34 -9.72 -18.38
N PRO A 83 -2.92 -10.16 -19.51
CA PRO A 83 -3.31 -11.55 -19.68
C PRO A 83 -2.06 -12.40 -19.51
N SER A 84 -1.81 -12.87 -18.29
CA SER A 84 -0.77 -13.81 -17.99
C SER A 84 -1.46 -15.16 -17.84
N VAL A 85 -1.03 -16.12 -18.66
CA VAL A 85 -1.45 -17.52 -18.49
C VAL A 85 -1.00 -18.10 -17.16
N PHE A 86 -0.13 -17.39 -16.42
CA PHE A 86 0.48 -17.84 -15.17
C PHE A 86 -0.21 -17.29 -13.92
N GLY A 87 -1.17 -16.37 -14.03
CA GLY A 87 -1.97 -15.89 -12.90
C GLY A 87 -2.14 -14.37 -12.84
N LYS A 88 -2.69 -13.90 -11.71
CA LYS A 88 -2.86 -12.47 -11.42
C LYS A 88 -1.55 -11.86 -10.94
N GLN A 89 -1.34 -10.59 -11.26
CA GLN A 89 -0.34 -9.74 -10.62
C GLN A 89 -0.83 -9.38 -9.21
N LEU A 90 0.10 -9.26 -8.27
CA LEU A 90 -0.19 -8.93 -6.87
C LEU A 90 0.53 -7.65 -6.51
N PHE A 91 -0.19 -6.73 -5.86
CA PHE A 91 0.32 -5.43 -5.45
C PHE A 91 -0.06 -5.17 -3.99
N PHE A 92 0.87 -4.63 -3.22
CA PHE A 92 0.59 -4.11 -1.87
C PHE A 92 1.65 -3.08 -1.51
N SER A 93 1.36 -2.21 -0.55
CA SER A 93 2.31 -1.23 -0.06
C SER A 93 2.65 -1.42 1.40
N VAL A 94 3.83 -0.96 1.77
CA VAL A 94 4.28 -0.88 3.17
C VAL A 94 4.87 0.51 3.45
N PRO A 95 4.92 0.98 4.70
CA PRO A 95 5.72 2.14 5.06
C PRO A 95 7.16 1.97 4.57
N GLY A 96 7.75 3.04 4.02
CA GLY A 96 9.07 2.98 3.41
C GLY A 96 10.18 2.68 4.41
N GLY A 97 11.25 2.04 3.90
CA GLY A 97 12.48 1.78 4.67
C GLY A 97 13.35 3.03 4.89
N ALA A 98 14.60 2.83 5.31
CA ALA A 98 15.55 3.92 5.58
C ALA A 98 15.75 4.85 4.36
N ASP A 99 15.69 4.32 3.14
CA ASP A 99 15.85 5.07 1.90
C ASP A 99 14.56 5.79 1.45
N ASN A 100 13.44 5.58 2.16
CA ASN A 100 12.11 6.14 1.86
C ASN A 100 11.32 6.41 3.15
N GLU A 101 11.98 6.95 4.18
CA GLU A 101 11.45 7.07 5.57
C GLU A 101 10.08 7.77 5.65
N TYR A 102 9.82 8.71 4.74
CA TYR A 102 8.60 9.51 4.70
C TYR A 102 7.60 9.06 3.63
N GLY A 103 7.90 7.99 2.90
CA GLY A 103 7.04 7.45 1.85
C GLY A 103 6.52 6.06 2.14
N CYS A 104 6.10 5.39 1.07
CA CYS A 104 5.72 3.98 1.09
C CYS A 104 6.40 3.24 -0.06
N ASP A 105 6.69 1.97 0.16
CA ASP A 105 7.26 1.09 -0.85
C ASP A 105 6.15 0.23 -1.44
N LEU A 106 6.00 0.26 -2.76
CA LEU A 106 5.05 -0.55 -3.50
C LEU A 106 5.72 -1.85 -3.95
N PHE A 107 5.23 -2.97 -3.43
CA PHE A 107 5.60 -4.28 -3.88
C PHE A 107 4.76 -4.68 -5.08
N VAL A 108 5.44 -5.09 -6.15
CA VAL A 108 4.85 -5.63 -7.37
C VAL A 108 5.34 -7.04 -7.57
N LEU A 109 4.42 -8.01 -7.53
CA LEU A 109 4.70 -9.40 -7.88
C LEU A 109 3.99 -9.74 -9.18
N ASP A 110 4.79 -9.94 -10.23
CA ASP A 110 4.27 -10.15 -11.58
C ASP A 110 4.61 -11.57 -12.10
N PRO A 111 3.60 -12.41 -12.39
CA PRO A 111 3.83 -13.78 -12.84
C PRO A 111 4.29 -13.81 -14.30
N PHE A 112 5.49 -14.36 -14.52
CA PHE A 112 6.13 -14.44 -15.83
C PHE A 112 6.46 -15.88 -16.29
N LYS A 113 6.39 -16.85 -15.37
CA LYS A 113 6.47 -18.29 -15.62
C LYS A 113 5.52 -19.02 -14.67
N ALA A 114 5.21 -20.28 -14.97
CA ALA A 114 4.41 -21.10 -14.08
C ALA A 114 4.98 -21.06 -12.66
N ASN A 115 4.12 -20.77 -11.69
CA ASN A 115 4.46 -20.74 -10.26
C ASN A 115 5.60 -19.77 -9.88
N THR A 116 5.97 -18.81 -10.74
CA THR A 116 7.11 -17.93 -10.51
C THR A 116 6.76 -16.48 -10.81
N TYR A 117 7.01 -15.63 -9.82
CA TYR A 117 6.75 -14.20 -9.85
C TYR A 117 8.06 -13.44 -9.84
N ALA A 118 8.16 -12.41 -10.67
CA ALA A 118 9.19 -11.39 -10.53
C ALA A 118 8.76 -10.44 -9.42
N VAL A 119 9.69 -10.10 -8.53
CA VAL A 119 9.46 -9.21 -7.40
C VAL A 119 10.17 -7.89 -7.70
N GLN A 120 9.40 -6.80 -7.74
CA GLN A 120 9.90 -5.45 -7.89
C GLN A 120 9.39 -4.60 -6.72
N ILE A 121 10.28 -3.81 -6.12
CA ILE A 121 9.92 -2.80 -5.12
C ILE A 121 10.08 -1.44 -5.78
N ILE A 122 9.03 -0.63 -5.72
CA ILE A 122 9.00 0.71 -6.29
C ILE A 122 8.79 1.71 -5.14
N PRO A 123 9.78 2.55 -4.82
CA PRO A 123 9.61 3.55 -3.79
C PRO A 123 8.65 4.63 -4.29
N LEU A 124 7.53 4.81 -3.59
CA LEU A 124 6.56 5.87 -3.85
C LEU A 124 6.99 7.11 -3.07
N MET A 125 8.00 7.80 -3.61
CA MET A 125 8.50 9.03 -3.03
C MET A 125 7.61 10.21 -3.43
N SER A 126 7.30 11.06 -2.47
CA SER A 126 6.86 12.43 -2.77
C SER A 126 8.03 13.38 -2.60
N SER A 127 8.09 14.42 -3.42
CA SER A 127 8.99 15.56 -3.22
C SER A 127 8.56 16.43 -2.04
N MET A 128 7.49 16.04 -1.32
CA MET A 128 6.96 16.76 -0.18
C MET A 128 7.66 16.33 1.14
N PRO A 129 7.89 17.28 2.06
CA PRO A 129 8.78 17.12 3.21
C PRO A 129 8.17 16.39 4.42
N ASP A 130 6.94 15.89 4.33
CA ASP A 130 6.29 15.14 5.42
C ASP A 130 5.90 13.73 4.92
N ARG A 131 4.96 13.07 5.59
CA ARG A 131 4.53 11.72 5.29
C ARG A 131 3.62 11.61 4.06
N ASN A 132 3.86 10.55 3.30
CA ASN A 132 3.01 10.13 2.19
C ASN A 132 2.35 8.80 2.52
N TYR A 133 1.07 8.70 2.20
CA TYR A 133 0.26 7.51 2.41
C TYR A 133 -0.35 7.09 1.08
N LEU A 134 -0.29 5.79 0.79
CA LEU A 134 -1.00 5.25 -0.36
C LEU A 134 -2.49 5.18 -0.03
N THR A 135 -3.28 6.02 -0.67
CA THR A 135 -4.74 6.04 -0.50
C THR A 135 -5.40 5.00 -1.39
N SER A 136 -4.88 4.78 -2.60
CA SER A 136 -5.45 3.82 -3.53
C SER A 136 -4.46 3.32 -4.58
N LEU A 137 -4.56 2.03 -4.92
CA LEU A 137 -3.97 1.44 -6.12
C LEU A 137 -5.08 1.05 -7.09
N PHE A 138 -4.95 1.47 -8.34
CA PHE A 138 -5.93 1.13 -9.37
C PHE A 138 -5.34 1.18 -10.76
N PHE A 139 -6.12 0.69 -11.72
CA PHE A 139 -5.72 0.64 -13.12
C PHE A 139 -6.68 1.46 -13.97
N ALA A 140 -6.12 2.23 -14.90
CA ALA A 140 -6.88 3.07 -15.81
C ALA A 140 -6.11 3.30 -17.10
N ASP A 141 -6.81 3.50 -18.21
CA ASP A 141 -6.21 3.84 -19.50
C ASP A 141 -5.92 5.34 -19.54
N VAL A 142 -4.69 5.71 -19.17
CA VAL A 142 -4.23 7.09 -19.03
C VAL A 142 -4.07 7.75 -20.40
N ASP A 143 -3.70 6.95 -21.40
CA ASP A 143 -3.37 7.42 -22.74
C ASP A 143 -4.52 7.27 -23.75
N GLN A 144 -5.64 6.70 -23.34
CA GLN A 144 -6.81 6.35 -24.18
C GLN A 144 -6.44 5.44 -25.37
N ASN A 145 -5.45 4.57 -25.17
CA ASN A 145 -4.92 3.68 -26.21
C ASN A 145 -5.38 2.23 -26.02
N GLY A 146 -6.26 1.96 -25.05
CA GLY A 146 -6.76 0.65 -24.68
C GLY A 146 -5.85 -0.13 -23.72
N GLN A 147 -4.63 0.34 -23.47
CA GLN A 147 -3.78 -0.17 -22.39
C GLN A 147 -4.13 0.57 -21.12
N LYS A 148 -4.30 -0.18 -20.03
CA LYS A 148 -4.40 0.41 -18.69
C LYS A 148 -3.00 0.56 -18.14
N GLU A 149 -2.75 1.53 -17.29
CA GLU A 149 -1.51 1.65 -16.51
C GLU A 149 -1.81 1.36 -15.04
N LEU A 150 -0.77 1.19 -14.23
CA LEU A 150 -0.90 1.16 -12.77
C LEU A 150 -0.83 2.58 -12.23
N LEU A 151 -1.82 2.99 -11.45
CA LEU A 151 -1.88 4.30 -10.80
C LEU A 151 -1.84 4.12 -9.28
N ALA A 152 -0.97 4.91 -8.65
CA ALA A 152 -0.89 5.05 -7.20
C ALA A 152 -1.37 6.46 -6.82
N LEU A 153 -2.45 6.53 -6.05
CA LEU A 153 -2.94 7.77 -5.48
C LEU A 153 -2.34 7.95 -4.08
N LEU A 154 -1.55 9.00 -3.92
CA LEU A 154 -0.85 9.35 -2.69
C LEU A 154 -1.53 10.54 -2.02
N GLU A 155 -1.82 10.40 -0.74
CA GLU A 155 -2.08 11.53 0.15
C GLU A 155 -0.74 11.98 0.76
N CYS A 156 -0.45 13.27 0.61
CA CYS A 156 0.68 13.95 1.23
C CYS A 156 0.10 14.98 2.20
N SER A 157 0.75 15.26 3.33
CA SER A 157 0.28 16.33 4.23
C SER A 157 1.34 17.40 4.42
N TYR A 158 0.94 18.68 4.50
CA TYR A 158 1.82 19.75 4.97
C TYR A 158 1.27 20.32 6.27
N ILE A 159 2.16 20.69 7.20
CA ILE A 159 1.81 21.64 8.25
C ILE A 159 1.80 23.02 7.60
N ASN A 160 0.64 23.51 7.13
CA ASN A 160 0.61 24.79 6.42
C ASN A 160 -0.63 25.66 6.61
N THR A 161 -1.24 25.62 7.78
CA THR A 161 -2.28 26.61 8.10
C THR A 161 -2.14 27.02 9.55
N HIS A 162 -1.81 28.28 9.78
CA HIS A 162 -2.05 28.89 11.08
C HIS A 162 -3.45 29.49 11.05
N ILE A 163 -4.30 29.05 11.96
CA ILE A 163 -5.58 29.69 12.27
C ILE A 163 -5.41 30.37 13.61
N GLU A 164 -5.75 31.66 13.67
CA GLU A 164 -5.72 32.41 14.91
C GLU A 164 -7.09 32.27 15.58
N VAL A 165 -7.14 31.54 16.70
CA VAL A 165 -8.34 31.33 17.51
C VAL A 165 -8.05 31.88 18.89
N ASP A 166 -8.84 32.87 19.34
CA ASP A 166 -8.69 33.53 20.64
C ASP A 166 -7.25 34.06 20.92
N GLY A 167 -6.57 34.56 19.88
CA GLY A 167 -5.20 35.07 19.99
C GLY A 167 -4.11 33.98 20.07
N GLN A 168 -4.47 32.71 19.93
CA GLN A 168 -3.53 31.60 19.81
C GLN A 168 -3.41 31.15 18.36
N ARG A 169 -2.17 30.96 17.89
CA ARG A 169 -1.88 30.37 16.59
C ARG A 169 -1.97 28.85 16.70
N LEU A 170 -2.98 28.27 16.05
CA LEU A 170 -3.13 26.83 15.90
C LEU A 170 -2.56 26.41 14.55
N TYR A 171 -1.70 25.39 14.53
CA TYR A 171 -1.14 24.83 13.30
C TYR A 171 -1.93 23.59 12.89
N GLY A 172 -2.49 23.62 11.68
CA GLY A 172 -3.20 22.51 11.05
C GLY A 172 -2.36 21.80 10.00
N ARG A 173 -2.73 20.54 9.71
CA ARG A 173 -2.26 19.81 8.54
C ARG A 173 -3.27 19.95 7.41
N GLU A 174 -2.80 20.28 6.23
CA GLU A 174 -3.58 20.27 4.99
C GLU A 174 -3.16 19.04 4.17
N SER A 175 -4.15 18.24 3.76
CA SER A 175 -3.92 17.07 2.91
C SER A 175 -3.92 17.50 1.44
N HIS A 176 -2.90 17.05 0.73
CA HIS A 176 -2.71 17.22 -0.70
C HIS A 176 -2.67 15.85 -1.36
N TYR A 177 -3.08 15.79 -2.62
CA TYR A 177 -3.15 14.52 -3.33
C TYR A 177 -2.35 14.56 -4.61
N ARG A 178 -1.61 13.48 -4.86
CA ARG A 178 -0.83 13.28 -6.09
C ARG A 178 -1.11 11.91 -6.66
N THR A 179 -1.33 11.87 -7.97
CA THR A 179 -1.40 10.61 -8.72
C THR A 179 -0.06 10.31 -9.38
N VAL A 180 0.50 9.14 -9.11
CA VAL A 180 1.71 8.62 -9.78
C VAL A 180 1.29 7.53 -10.76
N VAL A 181 1.83 7.56 -11.98
CA VAL A 181 1.50 6.61 -13.05
C VAL A 181 2.72 5.72 -13.32
N PHE A 182 2.50 4.42 -13.44
CA PHE A 182 3.51 3.43 -13.76
C PHE A 182 3.18 2.70 -15.06
N ASN A 183 4.08 2.84 -16.04
CA ASN A 183 4.00 2.17 -17.32
C ASN A 183 4.64 0.79 -17.24
N TYR A 184 4.02 -0.20 -17.88
CA TYR A 184 4.67 -1.47 -18.16
C TYR A 184 5.62 -1.29 -19.34
N VAL A 185 6.93 -1.42 -19.10
CA VAL A 185 7.96 -1.18 -20.12
C VAL A 185 8.47 -2.46 -20.80
N GLY A 186 7.79 -3.59 -20.54
CA GLY A 186 8.16 -4.89 -21.09
C GLY A 186 8.97 -5.73 -20.12
N GLN A 187 9.87 -6.55 -20.65
CA GLN A 187 10.73 -7.43 -19.88
C GLN A 187 12.18 -6.94 -19.92
N ASN A 188 12.89 -7.08 -18.81
CA ASN A 188 14.34 -6.85 -18.78
C ASN A 188 15.11 -7.97 -19.49
N SER A 189 16.45 -7.87 -19.51
CA SER A 189 17.34 -8.88 -20.09
C SER A 189 17.21 -10.27 -19.45
N SER A 190 16.71 -10.37 -18.22
CA SER A 190 16.42 -11.62 -17.52
C SER A 190 15.00 -12.15 -17.76
N GLY A 191 14.19 -11.44 -18.55
CA GLY A 191 12.79 -11.78 -18.84
C GLY A 191 11.80 -11.32 -17.77
N TYR A 192 12.22 -10.50 -16.80
CA TYR A 192 11.36 -10.04 -15.72
C TYR A 192 10.50 -8.87 -16.19
N PRO A 193 9.18 -8.91 -16.00
CA PRO A 193 8.30 -7.76 -16.16
C PRO A 193 8.82 -6.55 -15.41
N GLN A 194 8.79 -5.37 -16.05
CA GLN A 194 9.23 -4.13 -15.44
C GLN A 194 8.17 -3.04 -15.52
N TYR A 195 8.05 -2.31 -14.42
CA TYR A 195 7.26 -1.09 -14.31
C TYR A 195 8.19 0.09 -14.10
N LYS A 196 7.88 1.21 -14.78
CA LYS A 196 8.62 2.46 -14.68
C LYS A 196 7.66 3.61 -14.49
N GLU A 197 8.01 4.54 -13.60
CA GLU A 197 7.25 5.78 -13.43
C GLU A 197 7.19 6.56 -14.74
N ASP A 198 5.99 7.02 -15.09
CA ASP A 198 5.78 8.02 -16.13
C ASP A 198 5.93 9.43 -15.54
N LEU A 199 6.98 10.11 -15.98
CA LEU A 199 7.34 11.46 -15.53
C LEU A 199 6.62 12.57 -16.32
N THR A 200 5.71 12.22 -17.23
CA THR A 200 4.98 13.22 -18.02
C THR A 200 4.08 14.04 -17.08
N PRO A 201 4.22 15.38 -17.03
CA PRO A 201 3.43 16.22 -16.13
C PRO A 201 1.92 16.15 -16.40
N ARG A 202 1.12 15.92 -15.36
CA ARG A 202 -0.35 15.82 -15.43
C ARG A 202 -1.01 16.66 -14.34
N PRO A 203 -0.94 18.00 -14.42
CA PRO A 203 -1.48 18.88 -13.39
C PRO A 203 -3.00 18.76 -13.19
N TYR A 204 -3.70 18.15 -14.13
CA TYR A 204 -5.14 17.87 -14.03
C TYR A 204 -5.47 16.63 -13.18
N LEU A 205 -4.46 15.89 -12.71
CA LEU A 205 -4.59 14.78 -11.77
C LEU A 205 -4.08 15.13 -10.36
N ASP A 206 -3.59 16.35 -10.17
CA ASP A 206 -3.17 16.86 -8.87
C ASP A 206 -4.42 17.25 -8.05
N GLU A 207 -4.33 17.09 -6.73
CA GLU A 207 -5.37 17.43 -5.75
C GLU A 207 -6.70 16.67 -5.89
N LEU A 208 -6.69 15.53 -6.58
CA LEU A 208 -7.84 14.62 -6.65
C LEU A 208 -7.75 13.59 -5.52
N ALA A 209 -8.73 13.62 -4.60
CA ALA A 209 -8.68 12.83 -3.38
C ALA A 209 -9.05 11.36 -3.57
N THR A 210 -9.69 11.01 -4.69
CA THR A 210 -10.21 9.66 -4.91
C THR A 210 -9.85 9.08 -6.29
N ALA A 211 -9.73 7.75 -6.34
CA ALA A 211 -9.54 7.02 -7.59
C ALA A 211 -10.71 7.22 -8.59
N ALA A 212 -11.91 7.57 -8.12
CA ALA A 212 -13.04 7.89 -8.98
C ALA A 212 -12.83 9.24 -9.68
N GLU A 213 -12.47 10.28 -8.93
CA GLU A 213 -12.15 11.60 -9.48
C GLU A 213 -10.98 11.53 -10.46
N VAL A 214 -9.93 10.77 -10.15
CA VAL A 214 -8.80 10.58 -11.08
C VAL A 214 -9.31 10.01 -12.40
N ARG A 215 -10.12 8.94 -12.38
CA ARG A 215 -10.67 8.33 -13.60
C ARG A 215 -11.55 9.30 -14.41
N GLU A 216 -12.36 10.12 -13.74
CA GLU A 216 -13.19 11.13 -14.40
C GLU A 216 -12.36 12.26 -15.05
N ASN A 217 -11.16 12.52 -14.53
CA ASN A 217 -10.27 13.57 -15.02
C ASN A 217 -9.27 13.11 -16.09
N LEU A 218 -8.99 11.80 -16.24
CA LEU A 218 -8.09 11.29 -17.28
C LEU A 218 -8.42 11.79 -18.70
N PRO A 219 -9.71 11.87 -19.13
CA PRO A 219 -10.05 12.40 -20.45
C PRO A 219 -9.75 13.89 -20.65
N ARG A 220 -9.47 14.66 -19.59
CA ARG A 220 -9.20 16.10 -19.69
C ARG A 220 -7.87 16.42 -20.35
N ARG A 221 -6.99 15.44 -20.52
CA ARG A 221 -5.75 15.55 -21.32
C ARG A 221 -6.00 16.13 -22.72
N THR A 222 -7.12 15.80 -23.34
CA THR A 222 -7.46 16.17 -24.72
C THR A 222 -8.18 17.52 -24.83
N ALA A 223 -8.57 18.13 -23.71
CA ALA A 223 -9.16 19.46 -23.72
C ALA A 223 -8.02 20.51 -23.80
N PRO A 224 -8.05 21.46 -24.76
CA PRO A 224 -7.14 22.59 -24.71
C PRO A 224 -7.33 23.29 -23.37
N GLN A 225 -6.29 23.32 -22.54
CA GLN A 225 -6.31 24.05 -21.28
C GLN A 225 -6.75 25.49 -21.58
N ARG A 226 -7.99 25.85 -21.22
CA ARG A 226 -8.42 27.24 -21.21
C ARG A 226 -7.49 27.95 -20.23
N LYS A 227 -6.60 28.79 -20.76
CA LYS A 227 -5.79 29.73 -19.96
C LYS A 227 -6.72 30.34 -18.91
N PRO A 228 -6.33 30.34 -17.62
CA PRO A 228 -7.07 31.09 -16.62
C PRO A 228 -7.19 32.53 -17.10
N ALA A 229 -8.42 33.04 -17.19
CA ALA A 229 -8.64 34.45 -17.47
C ALA A 229 -7.90 35.23 -16.39
N ALA A 230 -6.93 36.05 -16.81
CA ALA A 230 -6.22 36.95 -15.93
C ALA A 230 -7.26 37.72 -15.12
N LYS A 231 -7.29 37.54 -13.80
CA LYS A 231 -8.06 38.41 -12.91
C LYS A 231 -7.57 39.82 -13.16
N ALA A 232 -8.41 40.64 -13.81
CA ALA A 232 -8.21 42.06 -13.88
C ALA A 232 -8.14 42.57 -12.44
N ARG A 233 -6.97 43.08 -12.05
CA ARG A 233 -6.83 43.87 -10.83
C ARG A 233 -7.77 45.08 -10.97
N LYS A 234 -8.75 45.18 -10.08
CA LYS A 234 -9.42 46.44 -9.75
C LYS A 234 -8.70 47.05 -8.57
#